data_AF-A0A4P6FJA0-F1
#
_entry.id   AF-A0A4P6FJA0-F1
#
_cell.length_a   1.000
_cell.length_b   1.000
_cell.length_c   1.000
_cell.angle_alpha   90.00
_cell.angle_beta   90.00
_cell.angle_gamma   90.00
#
_symmetry.space_group_name_H-M   'P 1'
#
loop_
_entity.id
_entity.type
_entity.pdbx_description
1 polymer ?
#
loop_
_entity_poly.entity_id
_entity_poly.type
_entity_poly.pdbx_seq_one_letter_code
_entity_poly.pdbx_strand_id
1 'polypeptide(L)'
;MTHAHDEAAEGRALPGHLRSIQPTSQFAGDDGTADPELAVLLAGYEGGTVPLRDVVARLAVTRVLVPVLAEIEVAEAVVVDGQELHVDKEASSGVVALEAPDGRRALPVFTSVETMRAWRASARPVPVEAARAALSAVGEDWSLLVVDPAGPVTVTVPRPAVWALAQGKEWAPALVPTADGLVVDDEVVAAVRLAAEPVQHVVRVGAQPGRTAEVAVVLAIDAGLDRAGLDGVLTQVNARLGASDVVAERVDSLELRIAAAR
;
A
#
# COMPACT_ATOMS: atom_id res chain seq x y z
N MET A 1 -82.78 20.21 21.17
CA MET A 1 -82.12 18.89 21.23
C MET A 1 -80.97 18.93 20.24
N THR A 2 -79.77 18.59 20.74
CA THR A 2 -78.61 18.12 19.98
C THR A 2 -77.63 19.16 19.43
N HIS A 3 -76.62 19.37 20.28
CA HIS A 3 -75.18 19.58 20.08
C HIS A 3 -74.61 20.84 19.41
N ALA A 4 -73.76 21.47 20.22
CA ALA A 4 -72.90 22.61 20.01
C ALA A 4 -71.49 22.20 19.53
N HIS A 5 -70.77 23.23 19.10
CA HIS A 5 -69.32 23.38 18.99
C HIS A 5 -68.62 22.71 17.80
N ASP A 6 -68.48 23.52 16.76
CA ASP A 6 -67.47 23.47 15.71
C ASP A 6 -66.19 24.13 16.24
N GLU A 7 -65.19 23.32 16.58
CA GLU A 7 -63.78 23.72 16.74
C GLU A 7 -62.92 22.45 16.75
N ALA A 8 -62.11 22.26 15.71
CA ALA A 8 -60.75 21.72 15.82
C ALA A 8 -60.07 21.70 14.44
N ALA A 9 -59.11 22.62 14.32
CA ALA A 9 -58.03 22.56 13.36
C ALA A 9 -57.22 21.25 13.49
N GLU A 10 -56.71 20.75 12.37
CA GLU A 10 -55.27 20.60 12.11
C GLU A 10 -55.06 19.59 10.97
N GLY A 11 -54.50 20.10 9.87
CA GLY A 11 -53.97 19.28 8.80
C GLY A 11 -52.86 18.39 9.34
N ARG A 12 -53.15 17.10 9.46
CA ARG A 12 -52.17 16.10 9.86
C ARG A 12 -51.19 15.88 8.70
N ALA A 13 -50.08 16.60 8.75
CA ALA A 13 -48.89 16.30 7.97
C ALA A 13 -48.45 14.86 8.27
N LEU A 14 -48.29 14.07 7.22
CA LEU A 14 -47.65 12.76 7.29
C LEU A 14 -46.15 12.99 7.55
N PRO A 15 -45.51 12.32 8.52
CA PRO A 15 -44.07 12.41 8.74
C PRO A 15 -43.34 11.70 7.61
N GLY A 16 -43.10 12.42 6.51
CA GLY A 16 -42.25 11.98 5.41
C GLY A 16 -40.78 12.18 5.77
N HIS A 17 -40.17 11.23 6.47
CA HIS A 17 -38.71 11.16 6.64
C HIS A 17 -38.13 10.11 5.70
N LEU A 18 -38.56 10.11 4.44
CA LEU A 18 -37.82 9.47 3.37
C LEU A 18 -37.17 10.58 2.55
N ARG A 19 -36.16 11.22 3.14
CA ARG A 19 -35.09 11.73 2.30
C ARG A 19 -34.43 10.50 1.72
N SER A 20 -34.83 10.14 0.51
CA SER A 20 -34.02 9.29 -0.35
C SER A 20 -32.69 10.01 -0.54
N ILE A 21 -31.69 9.66 0.28
CA ILE A 21 -30.30 10.01 0.01
C ILE A 21 -29.78 8.84 -0.82
N GLN A 22 -30.18 8.77 -2.09
CA GLN A 22 -29.43 8.00 -3.06
C GLN A 22 -28.14 8.76 -3.35
N PRO A 23 -26.99 8.08 -3.38
CA PRO A 23 -25.71 8.74 -3.24
C PRO A 23 -25.42 9.62 -4.46
N THR A 24 -25.14 10.90 -4.18
CA THR A 24 -24.30 11.78 -5.00
C THR A 24 -22.86 11.24 -4.98
N SER A 25 -22.66 9.97 -5.37
CA SER A 25 -21.33 9.43 -5.58
C SER A 25 -20.74 10.14 -6.78
N GLN A 26 -19.55 10.70 -6.63
CA GLN A 26 -18.80 11.32 -7.75
C GLN A 26 -18.54 10.34 -8.91
N PHE A 27 -18.78 9.04 -8.69
CA PHE A 27 -18.66 7.96 -9.66
C PHE A 27 -20.01 7.50 -10.24
N ALA A 28 -21.06 8.33 -10.19
CA ALA A 28 -22.40 7.96 -10.67
C ALA A 28 -22.49 7.63 -12.18
N GLY A 29 -21.47 7.99 -12.97
CA GLY A 29 -21.38 7.68 -14.41
C GLY A 29 -20.27 6.68 -14.76
N ASP A 30 -19.74 5.99 -13.76
CA ASP A 30 -18.61 5.11 -13.93
C ASP A 30 -19.02 3.79 -14.61
N ASP A 31 -18.44 3.53 -15.78
CA ASP A 31 -18.76 2.36 -16.62
C ASP A 31 -18.05 1.07 -16.16
N GLY A 32 -17.21 1.16 -15.14
CA GLY A 32 -16.48 0.03 -14.57
C GLY A 32 -15.24 -0.37 -15.35
N THR A 33 -14.86 0.36 -16.39
CA THR A 33 -13.63 0.09 -17.16
C THR A 33 -12.40 0.71 -16.49
N ALA A 34 -11.22 0.19 -16.83
CA ALA A 34 -9.97 0.73 -16.33
C ALA A 34 -9.64 2.08 -16.97
N ASP A 35 -8.93 2.92 -16.21
CA ASP A 35 -8.34 4.14 -16.76
C ASP A 35 -7.35 3.79 -17.89
N PRO A 36 -7.50 4.33 -19.12
CA PRO A 36 -6.68 3.92 -20.26
C PRO A 36 -5.19 4.18 -20.08
N GLU A 37 -4.83 5.29 -19.43
CA GLU A 37 -3.43 5.65 -19.18
C GLU A 37 -2.81 4.74 -18.12
N LEU A 38 -3.56 4.43 -17.05
CA LEU A 38 -3.14 3.44 -16.06
C LEU A 38 -2.94 2.07 -16.69
N ALA A 39 -3.83 1.63 -17.58
CA ALA A 39 -3.68 0.35 -18.28
C ALA A 39 -2.39 0.29 -19.13
N VAL A 40 -2.03 1.39 -19.82
CA VAL A 40 -0.76 1.49 -20.56
C VAL A 40 0.44 1.44 -19.63
N LEU A 41 0.40 2.15 -18.50
CA LEU A 41 1.49 2.17 -17.52
C LEU A 41 1.68 0.79 -16.86
N LEU A 42 0.58 0.09 -16.55
CA LEU A 42 0.61 -1.28 -16.02
C LEU A 42 1.25 -2.26 -17.01
N ALA A 43 0.84 -2.23 -18.28
CA ALA A 43 1.46 -3.05 -19.32
C ALA A 43 2.95 -2.70 -19.52
N GLY A 44 3.30 -1.41 -19.44
CA GLY A 44 4.68 -0.95 -19.50
C GLY A 44 5.51 -1.42 -18.30
N TYR A 45 4.91 -1.48 -17.11
CA TYR A 45 5.53 -1.98 -15.89
C TYR A 45 5.80 -3.48 -15.96
N GLU A 46 4.82 -4.27 -16.40
CA GLU A 46 4.99 -5.70 -16.67
C GLU A 46 6.12 -5.96 -17.69
N GLY A 47 6.19 -5.11 -18.73
CA GLY A 47 7.26 -5.14 -19.73
C GLY A 47 8.61 -4.59 -19.28
N GLY A 48 8.74 -4.08 -18.04
CA GLY A 48 9.98 -3.50 -17.51
C GLY A 48 10.40 -2.17 -18.16
N THR A 49 9.48 -1.50 -18.85
CA THR A 49 9.71 -0.22 -19.56
C THR A 49 9.23 1.00 -18.80
N VAL A 50 8.32 0.81 -17.84
CA VAL A 50 7.77 1.86 -16.99
C VAL A 50 8.10 1.53 -15.53
N PRO A 51 8.67 2.47 -14.75
CA PRO A 51 8.93 2.24 -13.34
C PRO A 51 7.62 2.25 -12.53
N LEU A 52 7.59 1.49 -11.43
CA LEU A 52 6.42 1.41 -10.53
C LEU A 52 5.94 2.79 -10.06
N ARG A 53 6.85 3.75 -9.88
CA ARG A 53 6.51 5.12 -9.44
C ARG A 53 5.51 5.79 -10.38
N ASP A 54 5.59 5.54 -11.69
CA ASP A 54 4.74 6.17 -12.69
C ASP A 54 3.33 5.54 -12.63
N VAL A 55 3.25 4.21 -12.40
CA VAL A 55 1.99 3.50 -12.10
C VAL A 55 1.33 4.06 -10.85
N VAL A 56 2.09 4.22 -9.75
CA VAL A 56 1.58 4.77 -8.48
C VAL A 56 1.13 6.22 -8.64
N ALA A 57 1.89 7.04 -9.37
CA ALA A 57 1.52 8.42 -9.65
C ALA A 57 0.20 8.52 -10.43
N ARG A 58 -0.01 7.64 -11.42
CA ARG A 58 -1.30 7.58 -12.11
C ARG A 58 -2.40 7.04 -11.21
N LEU A 59 -2.11 6.00 -10.43
CA LEU A 59 -3.05 5.42 -9.48
C LEU A 59 -3.63 6.49 -8.54
N ALA A 60 -2.78 7.40 -8.04
CA ALA A 60 -3.14 8.49 -7.14
C ALA A 60 -4.29 9.39 -7.63
N VAL A 61 -4.47 9.51 -8.95
CA VAL A 61 -5.49 10.37 -9.57
C VAL A 61 -6.60 9.57 -10.27
N THR A 62 -6.62 8.24 -10.10
CA THR A 62 -7.62 7.36 -10.69
C THR A 62 -8.57 6.79 -9.63
N ARG A 63 -9.74 6.40 -10.11
CA ARG A 63 -10.69 5.58 -9.35
C ARG A 63 -10.16 4.16 -9.28
N VAL A 64 -10.25 3.55 -8.11
CA VAL A 64 -10.08 2.12 -7.90
C VAL A 64 -11.37 1.49 -7.40
N LEU A 65 -11.48 0.18 -7.54
CA LEU A 65 -12.56 -0.62 -6.99
C LEU A 65 -12.05 -1.41 -5.80
N VAL A 66 -12.71 -1.25 -4.64
CA VAL A 66 -12.49 -2.10 -3.47
C VAL A 66 -13.57 -3.19 -3.46
N PRO A 67 -13.20 -4.48 -3.33
CA PRO A 67 -14.18 -5.55 -3.33
C PRO A 67 -14.88 -5.64 -1.98
N VAL A 68 -16.21 -5.66 -1.99
CA VAL A 68 -17.00 -5.99 -0.79
C VAL A 68 -17.64 -7.36 -0.99
N LEU A 69 -17.38 -8.27 -0.06
CA LEU A 69 -17.91 -9.63 -0.07
C LEU A 69 -19.11 -9.77 0.86
N ALA A 70 -20.02 -10.68 0.52
CA ALA A 70 -20.97 -11.20 1.51
C ALA A 70 -20.23 -12.24 2.38
N GLU A 71 -20.50 -12.25 3.69
CA GLU A 71 -19.73 -12.97 4.73
C GLU A 71 -19.57 -14.49 4.55
N ILE A 72 -20.18 -15.11 3.53
CA ILE A 72 -20.32 -16.57 3.41
C ILE A 72 -19.26 -17.22 2.52
N GLU A 73 -18.49 -16.47 1.73
CA GLU A 73 -17.54 -17.07 0.79
C GLU A 73 -16.16 -16.42 0.91
N VAL A 74 -15.26 -17.00 1.71
CA VAL A 74 -13.84 -16.63 1.72
C VAL A 74 -13.02 -17.88 1.99
N ALA A 75 -12.53 -18.52 0.94
CA ALA A 75 -11.43 -19.47 0.99
C ALA A 75 -10.93 -19.72 -0.44
N GLU A 76 -9.79 -19.13 -0.80
CA GLU A 76 -8.90 -19.57 -1.89
C GLU A 76 -7.67 -18.64 -1.92
N ALA A 77 -6.49 -19.18 -2.26
CA ALA A 77 -5.23 -18.44 -2.38
C ALA A 77 -5.09 -17.77 -3.75
N VAL A 78 -4.27 -16.71 -3.85
CA VAL A 78 -3.99 -15.98 -5.11
C VAL A 78 -2.49 -16.00 -5.37
N VAL A 79 -2.02 -16.06 -6.62
CA VAL A 79 -0.57 -16.01 -6.94
C VAL A 79 -0.19 -14.63 -7.45
N VAL A 80 0.83 -14.00 -6.87
CA VAL A 80 1.39 -12.68 -7.24
C VAL A 80 2.91 -12.80 -7.38
N ASP A 81 3.49 -12.32 -8.49
CA ASP A 81 4.94 -12.40 -8.77
C ASP A 81 5.55 -13.81 -8.62
N GLY A 82 4.76 -14.86 -8.89
CA GLY A 82 5.17 -16.27 -8.72
C GLY A 82 5.14 -16.76 -7.27
N GLN A 83 4.57 -15.99 -6.34
CA GLN A 83 4.42 -16.32 -4.92
C GLN A 83 2.94 -16.45 -4.54
N GLU A 84 2.59 -17.43 -3.70
CA GLU A 84 1.21 -17.61 -3.20
C GLU A 84 0.91 -16.61 -2.06
N LEU A 85 -0.14 -15.80 -2.24
CA LEU A 85 -0.79 -14.96 -1.25
C LEU A 85 -1.99 -15.70 -0.66
N HIS A 86 -2.07 -15.75 0.67
CA HIS A 86 -3.22 -16.30 1.37
C HIS A 86 -4.28 -15.23 1.59
N VAL A 87 -5.54 -15.64 1.55
CA VAL A 87 -6.67 -14.74 1.79
C VAL A 87 -7.05 -14.84 3.27
N ASP A 88 -6.84 -13.76 4.03
CA ASP A 88 -7.07 -13.73 5.48
C ASP A 88 -8.22 -12.79 5.88
N LYS A 89 -9.04 -13.26 6.83
CA LYS A 89 -10.25 -12.57 7.31
C LYS A 89 -9.89 -11.71 8.51
N GLU A 90 -10.11 -10.40 8.37
CA GLU A 90 -10.71 -9.50 9.37
C GLU A 90 -10.51 -8.06 8.91
N ALA A 91 -11.59 -7.45 8.39
CA ALA A 91 -11.81 -6.00 8.38
C ALA A 91 -13.26 -5.77 8.81
N SER A 92 -13.51 -4.68 9.53
CA SER A 92 -14.86 -4.30 10.00
C SER A 92 -15.87 -4.03 8.86
N SER A 93 -15.38 -3.96 7.61
CA SER A 93 -16.11 -3.46 6.43
C SER A 93 -16.49 -4.49 5.36
N GLY A 94 -16.32 -5.80 5.62
CA GLY A 94 -16.62 -6.85 4.62
C GLY A 94 -15.65 -6.92 3.43
N VAL A 95 -14.49 -6.27 3.57
CA VAL A 95 -13.35 -6.32 2.66
C VAL A 95 -12.39 -7.40 3.16
N VAL A 96 -11.76 -8.11 2.24
CA VAL A 96 -10.86 -9.22 2.56
C VAL A 96 -9.42 -8.82 2.29
N ALA A 97 -8.55 -9.04 3.27
CA ALA A 97 -7.12 -8.81 3.12
C ALA A 97 -6.48 -9.95 2.33
N LEU A 98 -5.47 -9.61 1.54
CA LEU A 98 -4.48 -10.57 1.08
C LEU A 98 -3.32 -10.57 2.07
N GLU A 99 -2.64 -11.69 2.21
CA GLU A 99 -1.42 -11.84 3.01
C GLU A 99 -0.24 -12.06 2.07
N ALA A 100 0.72 -11.15 2.10
CA ALA A 100 2.02 -11.25 1.45
C ALA A 100 2.85 -12.40 2.04
N PRO A 101 3.82 -12.98 1.30
CA PRO A 101 4.65 -14.08 1.83
C PRO A 101 5.48 -13.68 3.05
N ASP A 102 5.69 -12.38 3.25
CA ASP A 102 6.35 -11.81 4.43
C ASP A 102 5.37 -11.57 5.62
N GLY A 103 4.12 -12.02 5.49
CA GLY A 103 3.05 -11.89 6.48
C GLY A 103 2.35 -10.53 6.49
N ARG A 104 2.76 -9.58 5.64
CA ARG A 104 2.09 -8.26 5.60
C ARG A 104 0.73 -8.38 4.93
N ARG A 105 -0.26 -7.70 5.53
CA ARG A 105 -1.61 -7.62 4.97
C ARG A 105 -1.68 -6.56 3.87
N ALA A 106 -2.43 -6.85 2.83
CA ALA A 106 -2.63 -6.00 1.68
C ALA A 106 -4.12 -5.82 1.36
N LEU A 107 -4.51 -4.62 0.97
CA LEU A 107 -5.83 -4.35 0.40
C LEU A 107 -5.81 -4.70 -1.10
N PRO A 108 -6.63 -5.67 -1.57
CA PRO A 108 -6.84 -5.85 -3.00
C PRO A 108 -7.63 -4.66 -3.56
N VAL A 109 -7.11 -4.04 -4.61
CA VAL A 109 -7.77 -2.97 -5.36
C VAL A 109 -7.80 -3.34 -6.83
N PHE A 110 -8.84 -2.92 -7.54
CA PHE A 110 -9.04 -3.29 -8.94
C PHE A 110 -9.18 -2.07 -9.82
N THR A 111 -8.58 -2.12 -11.00
CA THR A 111 -8.72 -1.07 -12.00
C THR A 111 -10.05 -1.16 -12.74
N SER A 112 -10.65 -2.35 -12.84
CA SER A 112 -11.92 -2.56 -13.54
C SER A 112 -12.81 -3.61 -12.87
N VAL A 113 -14.08 -3.60 -13.26
CA VAL A 113 -15.04 -4.64 -12.83
C VAL A 113 -14.66 -6.00 -13.41
N GLU A 114 -14.04 -6.04 -14.58
CA GLU A 114 -13.59 -7.28 -15.22
C GLU A 114 -12.51 -7.97 -14.39
N THR A 115 -11.45 -7.25 -14.03
CA THR A 115 -10.35 -7.78 -13.22
C THR A 115 -10.81 -8.21 -11.82
N MET A 116 -11.74 -7.45 -11.22
CA MET A 116 -12.36 -7.83 -9.95
C MET A 116 -13.20 -9.10 -10.04
N ARG A 117 -13.98 -9.28 -11.11
CA ARG A 117 -14.79 -10.49 -11.31
C ARG A 117 -13.93 -11.70 -11.62
N ALA A 118 -12.82 -11.52 -12.33
CA ALA A 118 -11.83 -12.57 -12.56
C ALA A 118 -11.21 -13.06 -11.26
N TRP A 119 -10.93 -12.14 -10.32
CA TRP A 119 -10.49 -12.50 -8.97
C TRP A 119 -11.59 -13.17 -8.15
N ARG A 120 -12.80 -12.59 -8.14
CA ARG A 120 -13.92 -13.12 -7.38
C ARG A 120 -15.28 -12.69 -7.94
N ALA A 121 -15.99 -13.64 -8.55
CA ALA A 121 -17.27 -13.38 -9.21
C ALA A 121 -18.36 -12.82 -8.28
N SER A 122 -18.35 -13.16 -6.98
CA SER A 122 -19.31 -12.67 -5.99
C SER A 122 -18.95 -11.29 -5.39
N ALA A 123 -17.78 -10.73 -5.72
CA ALA A 123 -17.37 -9.43 -5.22
C ALA A 123 -18.25 -8.30 -5.78
N ARG A 124 -18.73 -7.42 -4.89
CA ARG A 124 -19.44 -6.22 -5.30
C ARG A 124 -18.46 -5.05 -5.42
N PRO A 125 -18.46 -4.32 -6.54
CA PRO A 125 -17.51 -3.23 -6.77
C PRO A 125 -17.92 -2.00 -5.97
N VAL A 126 -16.99 -1.45 -5.18
CA VAL A 126 -17.16 -0.15 -4.53
C VAL A 126 -16.13 0.83 -5.11
N PRO A 127 -16.55 1.82 -5.91
CA PRO A 127 -15.64 2.82 -6.47
C PRO A 127 -15.19 3.82 -5.40
N VAL A 128 -13.88 4.00 -5.29
CA VAL A 128 -13.25 4.96 -4.38
C VAL A 128 -12.04 5.62 -5.05
N GLU A 129 -11.61 6.77 -4.54
CA GLU A 129 -10.30 7.33 -4.88
C GLU A 129 -9.20 6.43 -4.31
N ALA A 130 -8.10 6.25 -5.05
CA ALA A 130 -6.96 5.46 -4.59
C ALA A 130 -6.40 5.96 -3.25
N ALA A 131 -6.35 7.28 -3.04
CA ALA A 131 -5.93 7.87 -1.76
C ALA A 131 -6.83 7.43 -0.59
N ARG A 132 -8.14 7.31 -0.82
CA ARG A 132 -9.09 6.83 0.19
C ARG A 132 -8.94 5.33 0.45
N ALA A 133 -8.69 4.53 -0.59
CA ALA A 133 -8.38 3.11 -0.43
C ALA A 133 -7.10 2.91 0.39
N ALA A 134 -6.04 3.68 0.09
CA ALA A 134 -4.79 3.66 0.83
C ALA A 134 -4.99 4.07 2.29
N LEU A 135 -5.78 5.12 2.55
CA LEU A 135 -6.12 5.54 3.92
C LEU A 135 -6.87 4.46 4.69
N SER A 136 -7.79 3.74 4.03
CA SER A 136 -8.46 2.58 4.62
C SER A 136 -7.50 1.45 4.94
N ALA A 137 -6.56 1.12 4.04
CA ALA A 137 -5.52 0.13 4.30
C ALA A 137 -4.67 0.51 5.53
N VAL A 138 -4.16 1.74 5.58
CA VAL A 138 -3.38 2.24 6.72
C VAL A 138 -4.17 2.19 8.03
N GLY A 139 -5.47 2.54 8.00
CA GLY A 139 -6.35 2.49 9.16
C GLY A 139 -6.59 1.08 9.72
N GLU A 140 -6.44 0.05 8.88
CA GLU A 140 -6.56 -1.37 9.25
C GLU A 140 -5.18 -2.03 9.52
N ASP A 141 -4.11 -1.23 9.59
CA ASP A 141 -2.71 -1.67 9.71
C ASP A 141 -2.24 -2.56 8.53
N TRP A 142 -2.86 -2.37 7.36
CA TRP A 142 -2.45 -3.05 6.12
C TRP A 142 -1.42 -2.19 5.42
N SER A 143 -0.26 -2.79 5.23
CA SER A 143 0.93 -2.08 4.75
C SER A 143 1.02 -2.03 3.23
N LEU A 144 0.17 -2.75 2.51
CA LEU A 144 0.29 -2.95 1.06
C LEU A 144 -1.04 -2.70 0.35
N LEU A 145 -0.98 -2.33 -0.92
CA LEU A 145 -2.08 -2.53 -1.87
C LEU A 145 -1.64 -3.55 -2.91
N VAL A 146 -2.55 -4.40 -3.36
CA VAL A 146 -2.34 -5.26 -4.54
C VAL A 146 -3.34 -4.85 -5.61
N VAL A 147 -2.83 -4.29 -6.70
CA VAL A 147 -3.61 -3.90 -7.87
C VAL A 147 -3.84 -5.11 -8.75
N ASP A 148 -5.10 -5.33 -9.13
CA ASP A 148 -5.57 -6.42 -10.00
C ASP A 148 -4.94 -7.79 -9.70
N PRO A 149 -5.14 -8.37 -8.49
CA PRO A 149 -4.54 -9.65 -8.08
C PRO A 149 -4.71 -10.84 -9.05
N ALA A 150 -5.75 -10.83 -9.89
CA ALA A 150 -6.03 -11.87 -10.90
C ALA A 150 -5.63 -11.46 -12.33
N GLY A 151 -4.82 -10.42 -12.48
CA GLY A 151 -4.39 -9.88 -13.76
C GLY A 151 -5.38 -8.89 -14.40
N PRO A 152 -5.08 -8.38 -15.61
CA PRO A 152 -4.04 -8.88 -16.51
C PRO A 152 -2.60 -8.56 -16.07
N VAL A 153 -2.41 -7.50 -15.28
CA VAL A 153 -1.13 -7.15 -14.67
C VAL A 153 -1.34 -6.98 -13.17
N THR A 154 -0.69 -7.80 -12.36
CA THR A 154 -0.71 -7.66 -10.91
C THR A 154 0.42 -6.75 -10.46
N VAL A 155 0.12 -5.77 -9.59
CA VAL A 155 1.15 -4.87 -9.04
C VAL A 155 1.01 -4.75 -7.54
N THR A 156 2.10 -4.99 -6.81
CA THR A 156 2.19 -4.71 -5.37
C THR A 156 2.67 -3.28 -5.15
N VAL A 157 1.86 -2.48 -4.45
CA VAL A 157 2.21 -1.13 -4.02
C VAL A 157 2.81 -1.21 -2.61
N PRO A 158 4.10 -0.89 -2.42
CA PRO A 158 4.80 -1.08 -1.14
C PRO A 158 4.36 -0.05 -0.09
N ARG A 159 4.70 -0.28 1.18
CA ARG A 159 4.26 0.54 2.31
C ARG A 159 4.57 2.03 2.14
N PRO A 160 5.80 2.46 1.78
CA PRO A 160 6.09 3.86 1.44
C PRO A 160 5.10 4.49 0.44
N ALA A 161 4.73 3.73 -0.60
CA ALA A 161 3.81 4.19 -1.63
C ALA A 161 2.36 4.26 -1.12
N VAL A 162 1.91 3.28 -0.34
CA VAL A 162 0.59 3.32 0.31
C VAL A 162 0.46 4.53 1.23
N TRP A 163 1.48 4.81 2.04
CA TRP A 163 1.50 5.98 2.91
C TRP A 163 1.50 7.30 2.12
N ALA A 164 2.29 7.39 1.03
CA ALA A 164 2.28 8.56 0.16
C ALA A 164 0.89 8.80 -0.45
N LEU A 165 0.25 7.75 -0.97
CA LEU A 165 -1.13 7.80 -1.50
C LEU A 165 -2.13 8.27 -0.44
N ALA A 166 -2.08 7.69 0.76
CA ALA A 166 -2.98 8.04 1.87
C ALA A 166 -2.83 9.51 2.31
N GLN A 167 -1.61 10.06 2.20
CA GLN A 167 -1.29 11.45 2.51
C GLN A 167 -1.52 12.41 1.33
N GLY A 168 -1.86 11.91 0.15
CA GLY A 168 -1.95 12.70 -1.08
C GLY A 168 -0.61 13.29 -1.53
N LYS A 169 0.50 12.62 -1.21
CA LYS A 169 1.86 13.01 -1.59
C LYS A 169 2.33 12.17 -2.77
N GLU A 170 3.28 12.71 -3.53
CA GLU A 170 4.03 11.93 -4.51
C GLU A 170 4.94 10.93 -3.78
N TRP A 171 4.92 9.67 -4.23
CA TRP A 171 5.81 8.65 -3.69
C TRP A 171 7.21 8.76 -4.31
N ALA A 172 8.22 8.81 -3.47
CA ALA A 172 9.63 8.79 -3.86
C ALA A 172 10.28 7.43 -3.48
N PRO A 173 10.48 6.50 -4.43
CA PRO A 173 11.08 5.19 -4.16
C PRO A 173 12.49 5.28 -3.58
N ALA A 174 12.90 4.32 -2.75
CA ALA A 174 14.29 4.25 -2.27
C ALA A 174 15.28 3.79 -3.35
N LEU A 175 14.82 3.00 -4.33
CA LEU A 175 15.61 2.54 -5.46
C LEU A 175 15.25 3.31 -6.73
N VAL A 176 16.26 3.82 -7.43
CA VAL A 176 16.10 4.57 -8.67
C VAL A 176 16.81 3.86 -9.83
N PRO A 177 16.20 3.81 -11.03
CA PRO A 177 16.82 3.22 -12.21
C PRO A 177 17.93 4.10 -12.77
N THR A 178 19.00 3.45 -13.21
CA THR A 178 20.16 4.04 -13.90
C THR A 178 20.50 3.21 -15.13
N ALA A 179 21.44 3.69 -15.95
CA ALA A 179 21.93 2.93 -17.11
C ALA A 179 22.54 1.57 -16.73
N ASP A 180 23.09 1.45 -15.51
CA ASP A 180 23.80 0.26 -15.02
C ASP A 180 22.93 -0.63 -14.09
N GLY A 181 21.64 -0.30 -13.94
CA GLY A 181 20.69 -1.02 -13.07
C GLY A 181 20.07 -0.12 -11.99
N LEU A 182 19.60 -0.73 -10.91
CA LEU A 182 19.03 0.01 -9.77
C LEU A 182 20.12 0.46 -8.80
N VAL A 183 20.00 1.69 -8.30
CA VAL A 183 20.83 2.21 -7.20
C VAL A 183 19.94 2.77 -6.09
N VAL A 184 20.48 2.89 -4.87
CA VAL A 184 19.78 3.57 -3.78
C VAL A 184 19.87 5.08 -4.03
N ASP A 185 18.74 5.77 -3.88
CA ASP A 185 18.64 7.21 -4.01
C ASP A 185 19.59 7.95 -3.06
N ASP A 186 20.23 9.02 -3.53
CA ASP A 186 21.28 9.73 -2.79
C ASP A 186 20.80 10.27 -1.43
N GLU A 187 19.53 10.67 -1.32
CA GLU A 187 18.95 11.13 -0.05
C GLU A 187 18.84 9.99 0.96
N VAL A 188 18.44 8.80 0.50
CA VAL A 188 18.38 7.59 1.32
C VAL A 188 19.78 7.14 1.72
N VAL A 189 20.77 7.21 0.82
CA VAL A 189 22.19 6.94 1.15
C VAL A 189 22.68 7.90 2.23
N ALA A 190 22.39 9.19 2.10
CA ALA A 190 22.78 10.21 3.07
C ALA A 190 22.12 9.99 4.44
N ALA A 191 20.83 9.63 4.47
CA ALA A 191 20.11 9.31 5.69
C ALA A 191 20.68 8.07 6.40
N VAL A 192 20.99 7.01 5.65
CA VAL A 192 21.64 5.81 6.17
C VAL A 192 23.00 6.15 6.78
N ARG A 193 23.81 6.99 6.12
CA ARG A 193 25.10 7.45 6.65
C ARG A 193 24.94 8.24 7.95
N LEU A 194 24.06 9.24 7.95
CA LEU A 194 23.79 10.07 9.11
C LEU A 194 23.33 9.23 10.33
N ALA A 195 22.53 8.19 10.07
CA ALA A 195 22.07 7.28 11.11
C ALA A 195 23.19 6.35 11.60
N ALA A 196 23.96 5.73 10.72
CA ALA A 196 24.84 4.61 11.08
C ALA A 196 26.30 5.01 11.37
N GLU A 197 26.87 6.02 10.70
CA GLU A 197 28.27 6.44 10.90
C GLU A 197 28.63 6.83 12.34
N PRO A 198 27.73 7.45 13.14
CA PRO A 198 28.05 7.78 14.53
C PRO A 198 28.11 6.58 15.49
N VAL A 199 27.73 5.38 15.04
CA VAL A 199 27.76 4.19 15.89
C VAL A 199 29.21 3.75 16.11
N GLN A 200 29.59 3.56 17.37
CA GLN A 200 30.93 3.08 17.72
C GLN A 200 31.23 1.75 17.01
N HIS A 201 32.46 1.61 16.53
CA HIS A 201 32.95 0.48 15.73
C HIS A 201 32.49 0.42 14.27
N VAL A 202 31.58 1.29 13.82
CA VAL A 202 31.29 1.45 12.38
C VAL A 202 32.37 2.32 11.74
N VAL A 203 33.17 1.71 10.86
CA VAL A 203 34.28 2.36 10.16
C VAL A 203 33.81 3.01 8.85
N ARG A 204 32.86 2.37 8.17
CA ARG A 204 32.29 2.84 6.91
C ARG A 204 30.87 2.30 6.78
N VAL A 205 29.99 3.08 6.16
CA VAL A 205 28.65 2.62 5.77
C VAL A 205 28.34 3.00 4.33
N GLY A 206 27.61 2.12 3.65
CA GLY A 206 27.00 2.37 2.35
C GLY A 206 25.58 1.80 2.31
N ALA A 207 24.83 2.22 1.30
CA ALA A 207 23.55 1.61 0.96
C ALA A 207 23.60 1.17 -0.51
N GLN A 208 23.02 0.01 -0.80
CA GLN A 208 22.92 -0.57 -2.13
C GLN A 208 21.61 -1.37 -2.23
N PRO A 209 21.15 -1.75 -3.43
CA PRO A 209 20.02 -2.69 -3.55
C PRO A 209 20.28 -3.96 -2.74
N GLY A 210 19.26 -4.39 -1.98
CA GLY A 210 19.35 -5.57 -1.15
C GLY A 210 19.19 -6.88 -1.94
N ARG A 211 19.53 -7.99 -1.27
CA ARG A 211 19.31 -9.35 -1.81
C ARG A 211 18.06 -10.01 -1.25
N THR A 212 17.75 -9.75 0.02
CA THR A 212 16.57 -10.30 0.71
C THR A 212 15.62 -9.20 1.20
N ALA A 213 15.94 -7.94 0.90
CA ALA A 213 15.17 -6.75 1.24
C ALA A 213 15.38 -5.69 0.14
N GLU A 214 14.61 -4.61 0.16
CA GLU A 214 14.73 -3.52 -0.82
C GLU A 214 16.11 -2.86 -0.76
N VAL A 215 16.55 -2.46 0.45
CA VAL A 215 17.84 -1.78 0.66
C VAL A 215 18.74 -2.61 1.58
N ALA A 216 19.99 -2.77 1.17
CA ALA A 216 21.06 -3.28 2.02
C ALA A 216 21.91 -2.14 2.58
N VAL A 217 21.96 -2.03 3.91
CA VAL A 217 22.94 -1.19 4.61
C VAL A 217 24.20 -2.01 4.85
N VAL A 218 25.27 -1.64 4.15
CA VAL A 218 26.56 -2.33 4.20
C VAL A 218 27.47 -1.63 5.21
N LEU A 219 27.75 -2.32 6.31
CA LEU A 219 28.56 -1.84 7.42
C LEU A 219 29.96 -2.46 7.35
N ALA A 220 31.00 -1.62 7.31
CA ALA A 220 32.35 -2.05 7.65
C ALA A 220 32.57 -1.80 9.15
N ILE A 221 32.87 -2.85 9.89
CA ILE A 221 32.99 -2.81 11.35
C ILE A 221 34.43 -3.15 11.75
N ASP A 222 34.92 -2.55 12.83
CA ASP A 222 36.21 -2.88 13.43
C ASP A 222 36.37 -4.40 13.65
N ALA A 223 37.59 -4.90 13.42
CA ALA A 223 37.93 -6.28 13.75
C ALA A 223 38.04 -6.47 15.28
N GLY A 224 37.87 -7.70 15.74
CA GLY A 224 38.11 -8.08 17.14
C GLY A 224 36.91 -7.94 18.07
N LEU A 225 35.72 -7.57 17.56
CA LEU A 225 34.48 -7.73 18.30
C LEU A 225 34.15 -9.21 18.49
N ASP A 226 33.76 -9.57 19.71
CA ASP A 226 33.08 -10.84 19.96
C ASP A 226 31.61 -10.76 19.49
N ARG A 227 30.88 -11.87 19.61
CA ARG A 227 29.48 -11.93 19.19
C ARG A 227 28.62 -10.89 19.93
N ALA A 228 28.81 -10.73 21.24
CA ALA A 228 28.02 -9.80 22.04
C ALA A 228 28.27 -8.34 21.64
N GLY A 229 29.52 -7.98 21.36
CA GLY A 229 29.89 -6.66 20.85
C GLY A 229 29.29 -6.38 19.48
N LEU A 230 29.35 -7.36 18.57
CA LEU A 230 28.74 -7.23 17.24
C LEU A 230 27.21 -7.06 17.32
N ASP A 231 26.54 -7.88 18.14
CA ASP A 231 25.09 -7.79 18.33
C ASP A 231 24.69 -6.42 18.90
N GLY A 232 25.50 -5.87 19.82
CA GLY A 232 25.32 -4.53 20.36
C GLY A 232 25.41 -3.44 19.28
N VAL A 233 26.42 -3.50 18.41
CA VAL A 233 26.59 -2.56 17.28
C VAL A 233 25.40 -2.65 16.32
N LEU A 234 25.01 -3.86 15.90
CA LEU A 234 23.89 -4.05 14.97
C LEU A 234 22.57 -3.58 15.57
N THR A 235 22.34 -3.84 16.85
CA THR A 235 21.15 -3.33 17.57
C THR A 235 21.11 -1.81 17.58
N GLN A 236 22.25 -1.16 17.85
CA GLN A 236 22.33 0.30 17.86
C GLN A 236 22.13 0.90 16.47
N VAL A 237 22.71 0.29 15.42
CA VAL A 237 22.50 0.72 14.03
C VAL A 237 21.03 0.58 13.66
N ASN A 238 20.39 -0.56 13.92
CA ASN A 238 18.97 -0.77 13.64
C ASN A 238 18.08 0.26 14.35
N ALA A 239 18.33 0.54 15.64
CA ALA A 239 17.56 1.53 16.38
C ALA A 239 17.70 2.95 15.77
N ARG A 240 18.89 3.32 15.31
CA ARG A 240 19.13 4.64 14.70
C ARG A 240 18.55 4.75 13.30
N LEU A 241 18.62 3.68 12.49
CA LEU A 241 17.96 3.63 11.18
C LEU A 241 16.43 3.72 11.33
N GLY A 242 15.86 3.01 12.30
CA GLY A 242 14.41 3.07 12.59
C GLY A 242 13.95 4.43 13.13
N ALA A 243 14.85 5.25 13.66
CA ALA A 243 14.56 6.62 14.11
C ALA A 243 14.80 7.69 13.01
N SER A 244 15.23 7.29 11.81
CA SER A 244 15.42 8.21 10.69
C SER A 244 14.12 8.32 9.89
N ASP A 245 13.53 9.53 9.85
CA ASP A 245 12.30 9.79 9.10
C ASP A 245 12.44 9.42 7.62
N VAL A 246 13.55 9.80 6.97
CA VAL A 246 13.81 9.47 5.56
C VAL A 246 13.84 7.96 5.32
N VAL A 247 14.52 7.20 6.18
CA VAL A 247 14.57 5.73 6.05
C VAL A 247 13.20 5.14 6.29
N ALA A 248 12.50 5.55 7.35
CA ALA A 248 11.17 5.06 7.70
C ALA A 248 10.11 5.38 6.63
N GLU A 249 10.19 6.54 5.99
CA GLU A 249 9.24 6.98 4.98
C GLU A 249 9.54 6.37 3.60
N ARG A 250 10.81 6.26 3.20
CA ARG A 250 11.18 5.88 1.83
C ARG A 250 11.54 4.41 1.64
N VAL A 251 12.00 3.71 2.67
CA VAL A 251 12.48 2.32 2.57
C VAL A 251 11.42 1.35 3.08
N ASP A 252 10.95 0.44 2.22
CA ASP A 252 9.96 -0.58 2.55
C ASP A 252 10.53 -1.68 3.44
N SER A 253 11.73 -2.17 3.11
CA SER A 253 12.44 -3.20 3.88
C SER A 253 13.96 -3.03 3.81
N LEU A 254 14.64 -3.42 4.89
CA LEU A 254 16.07 -3.21 5.06
C LEU A 254 16.78 -4.47 5.54
N GLU A 255 17.93 -4.79 4.94
CA GLU A 255 18.87 -5.80 5.44
C GLU A 255 20.18 -5.14 5.92
N LEU A 256 20.75 -5.62 7.02
CA LEU A 256 22.10 -5.26 7.45
C LEU A 256 23.11 -6.26 6.91
N ARG A 257 24.18 -5.78 6.31
CA ARG A 257 25.26 -6.62 5.76
C ARG A 257 26.61 -6.16 6.27
N ILE A 258 27.39 -7.10 6.79
CA ILE A 258 28.75 -6.83 7.25
C ILE A 258 29.70 -7.00 6.07
N ALA A 259 30.59 -6.03 5.88
CA ALA A 259 31.72 -6.09 4.97
C ALA A 259 33.02 -5.97 5.76
N ALA A 260 34.12 -6.47 5.19
CA ALA A 260 35.44 -6.28 5.78
C ALA A 260 35.80 -4.79 5.80
N ALA A 261 36.27 -4.28 6.94
CA ALA A 261 36.95 -2.99 7.02
C ALA A 261 38.26 -3.08 6.24
N ARG A 262 38.25 -2.58 5.00
CA ARG A 262 39.47 -2.27 4.24
C ARG A 262 39.79 -0.79 4.37
#